data_AF-A0A6B2CF16-F1
#
_entry.id   AF-A0A6B2CF16-F1
#
_cell.length_a   1.000
_cell.length_b   1.000
_cell.length_c   1.000
_cell.angle_alpha   90.00
_cell.angle_beta   90.00
_cell.angle_gamma   90.00
#
_symmetry.space_group_name_H-M   'P 1'
#
loop_
_entity.id
_entity.type
_entity.pdbx_description
1 polymer ?
#
loop_
_entity_poly.entity_id
_entity_poly.type
_entity_poly.pdbx_seq_one_letter_code
_entity_poly.pdbx_strand_id
1 'polypeptide(L)'
;MNLGFGLNNLTSITVSELTKAGAGSALVLLIAGIALLFAGRLILKLTVSVGFGVLLAYIGLRVSSVMKLGQIASILVILILFVIGFLVGWVIFKLSLSIIAGLSTALLLGGYMSLNLLYTLLLAIILMIIFYLAMEYIITAVAALAGLALIYISVNSLAGGEWALVAVILMLVLAIIVKTAHRRRK
;
A
#
# COMPACT_ATOMS: atom_id res chain seq x y z
N MET A 1 13.71 -16.90 33.62
CA MET A 1 13.79 -15.79 32.66
C MET A 1 12.52 -15.81 31.83
N ASN A 2 11.67 -14.80 31.98
CA ASN A 2 10.31 -14.78 31.45
C ASN A 2 10.29 -14.03 30.11
N LEU A 3 10.11 -14.74 28.99
CA LEU A 3 10.12 -14.21 27.61
C LEU A 3 8.77 -13.56 27.22
N GLY A 4 8.12 -12.86 28.14
CA GLY A 4 6.76 -12.32 27.97
C GLY A 4 6.67 -10.85 27.52
N PHE A 5 7.77 -10.19 27.19
CA PHE A 5 7.84 -8.71 27.08
C PHE A 5 7.84 -8.15 25.65
N GLY A 6 7.33 -8.88 24.65
CA GLY A 6 7.52 -8.50 23.24
C GLY A 6 6.27 -8.15 22.42
N LEU A 7 5.10 -8.74 22.72
CA LEU A 7 3.95 -8.68 21.81
C LEU A 7 2.75 -7.89 22.36
N ASN A 8 2.55 -7.87 23.68
CA ASN A 8 1.41 -7.17 24.29
C ASN A 8 1.57 -5.64 24.25
N ASN A 9 2.80 -5.12 24.15
CA ASN A 9 3.04 -3.68 24.15
C ASN A 9 2.80 -3.02 22.78
N LEU A 10 2.97 -3.73 21.66
CA LEU A 10 2.78 -3.16 20.33
C LEU A 10 1.30 -2.95 19.96
N THR A 11 0.40 -3.80 20.47
CA THR A 11 -1.05 -3.64 20.31
C THR A 11 -1.65 -2.67 21.34
N SER A 12 -1.01 -2.52 22.52
CA SER A 12 -1.49 -1.60 23.56
C SER A 12 -1.23 -0.12 23.23
N ILE A 13 -0.15 0.20 22.51
CA ILE A 13 0.21 1.60 22.22
C ILE A 13 -0.81 2.21 21.24
N THR A 14 -1.21 1.49 20.20
CA THR A 14 -2.18 2.01 19.21
C THR A 14 -3.61 2.11 19.77
N VAL A 15 -4.02 1.17 20.64
CA VAL A 15 -5.36 1.20 21.25
C VAL A 15 -5.44 2.27 22.34
N SER A 16 -4.41 2.41 23.19
CA SER A 16 -4.40 3.42 24.27
C SER A 16 -4.34 4.86 23.74
N GLU A 17 -3.65 5.11 22.62
CA GLU A 17 -3.61 6.41 21.96
C GLU A 17 -4.93 6.75 21.25
N LEU A 18 -5.64 5.74 20.72
CA LEU A 18 -6.94 5.97 20.09
C LEU A 18 -8.06 6.20 21.10
N THR A 19 -8.02 5.55 22.27
CA THR A 19 -8.92 5.88 23.39
C THR A 19 -8.71 7.31 23.91
N LYS A 20 -7.52 7.89 23.74
CA LYS A 20 -7.25 9.30 24.03
C LYS A 20 -7.72 10.25 22.92
N ALA A 21 -7.81 9.77 21.67
CA ALA A 21 -8.20 10.55 20.49
C ALA A 21 -9.73 10.66 20.29
N GLY A 22 -10.54 10.01 21.13
CA GLY A 22 -12.00 10.10 21.12
C GLY A 22 -12.68 9.36 19.97
N ALA A 23 -14.00 9.17 20.08
CA ALA A 23 -14.82 8.38 19.15
C ALA A 23 -14.72 8.82 17.68
N GLY A 24 -14.42 10.09 17.41
CA GLY A 24 -14.24 10.62 16.05
C GLY A 24 -13.08 9.96 15.29
N SER A 25 -11.95 9.72 15.95
CA SER A 25 -10.79 9.07 15.32
C SER A 25 -11.08 7.61 14.95
N ALA A 26 -11.78 6.89 15.83
CA ALA A 26 -12.21 5.51 15.58
C ALA A 26 -13.19 5.44 14.40
N LEU A 27 -14.13 6.38 14.27
CA LEU A 27 -15.04 6.44 13.12
C LEU A 27 -14.30 6.70 11.79
N VAL A 28 -13.31 7.61 11.79
CA VAL A 28 -12.47 7.85 10.60
C VAL A 28 -11.71 6.59 10.19
N LEU A 29 -11.14 5.87 11.15
CA LEU A 29 -10.45 4.60 10.90
C LEU A 29 -11.39 3.52 10.38
N LEU A 30 -12.64 3.47 10.87
CA LEU A 30 -13.65 2.53 10.37
C LEU A 30 -13.97 2.80 8.90
N ILE A 31 -14.22 4.06 8.56
CA ILE A 31 -14.54 4.48 7.18
C ILE A 31 -13.34 4.21 6.27
N ALA A 32 -12.13 4.56 6.70
CA ALA A 32 -10.90 4.29 5.96
C ALA A 32 -10.69 2.78 5.75
N GLY A 33 -10.98 1.97 6.77
CA GLY A 33 -10.89 0.51 6.71
C GLY A 33 -11.87 -0.08 5.69
N ILE A 34 -13.13 0.35 5.70
CA ILE A 34 -14.14 -0.05 4.70
C ILE A 34 -13.73 0.39 3.30
N ALA A 35 -13.26 1.62 3.13
CA ALA A 35 -12.81 2.14 1.85
C ALA A 35 -11.62 1.33 1.29
N LEU A 36 -10.65 0.97 2.13
CA LEU A 36 -9.52 0.12 1.74
C LEU A 36 -9.95 -1.31 1.39
N LEU A 37 -10.95 -1.85 2.10
CA LEU A 37 -11.49 -3.18 1.84
C LEU A 37 -12.04 -3.34 0.41
N PHE A 38 -12.78 -2.33 -0.07
CA PHE A 38 -13.50 -2.39 -1.36
C PHE A 38 -12.82 -1.62 -2.49
N ALA A 39 -12.23 -0.47 -2.19
CA ALA A 39 -11.61 0.43 -3.17
C ALA A 39 -10.09 0.54 -3.00
N GLY A 40 -9.47 -0.30 -2.16
CA GLY A 40 -8.07 -0.15 -1.76
C GLY A 40 -7.07 -0.07 -2.91
N ARG A 41 -7.26 -0.86 -3.98
CA ARG A 41 -6.42 -0.76 -5.19
C ARG A 41 -6.51 0.62 -5.84
N LEU A 42 -7.71 1.15 -5.98
CA LEU A 42 -7.95 2.45 -6.61
C LEU A 42 -7.39 3.58 -5.75
N ILE A 43 -7.62 3.51 -4.43
CA ILE A 43 -7.07 4.46 -3.45
C ILE A 43 -5.55 4.46 -3.52
N LEU A 44 -4.91 3.29 -3.44
CA LEU A 44 -3.45 3.18 -3.53
C LEU A 44 -2.92 3.70 -4.86
N LYS A 45 -3.59 3.38 -5.98
CA LYS A 45 -3.20 3.89 -7.30
C LYS A 45 -3.23 5.42 -7.35
N LEU A 46 -4.29 6.03 -6.84
CA LEU A 46 -4.41 7.48 -6.78
C LEU A 46 -3.36 8.10 -5.87
N THR A 47 -3.21 7.58 -4.65
CA THR A 47 -2.24 8.11 -3.67
C THR A 47 -0.81 8.07 -4.22
N VAL A 48 -0.43 6.93 -4.82
CA VAL A 48 0.89 6.77 -5.45
C VAL A 48 1.06 7.72 -6.63
N SER A 49 0.07 7.81 -7.53
CA SER A 49 0.12 8.71 -8.69
C SER A 49 0.23 10.18 -8.27
N VAL A 50 -0.55 10.61 -7.27
CA VAL A 50 -0.45 11.97 -6.72
C VAL A 50 0.94 12.21 -6.12
N GLY A 51 1.45 11.26 -5.32
CA GLY A 51 2.79 11.36 -4.73
C GLY A 51 3.89 11.53 -5.79
N PHE A 52 3.87 10.72 -6.85
CA PHE A 52 4.80 10.85 -7.98
C PHE A 52 4.64 12.17 -8.73
N GLY A 53 3.39 12.62 -8.96
CA GLY A 53 3.11 13.92 -9.56
C GLY A 53 3.73 15.06 -8.75
N VAL A 54 3.55 15.07 -7.44
CA VAL A 54 4.13 16.09 -6.53
C VAL A 54 5.66 16.03 -6.54
N LEU A 55 6.27 14.83 -6.53
CA LEU A 55 7.72 14.68 -6.58
C LEU A 55 8.32 15.25 -7.87
N LEU A 56 7.74 14.92 -9.03
CA LEU A 56 8.19 15.45 -10.32
C LEU A 56 7.95 16.96 -10.45
N ALA A 57 6.82 17.46 -9.95
CA ALA A 57 6.52 18.88 -9.86
C ALA A 57 7.57 19.63 -9.01
N TYR A 58 7.98 19.03 -7.88
CA TYR A 58 9.02 19.58 -7.01
C TYR A 58 10.40 19.59 -7.68
N ILE A 59 10.77 18.53 -8.40
CA ILE A 59 12.01 18.51 -9.19
C ILE A 59 11.96 19.61 -10.27
N GLY A 60 10.81 19.76 -10.95
CA GLY A 60 10.56 20.82 -11.92
C GLY A 60 10.74 22.22 -11.35
N LEU A 61 10.23 22.47 -10.14
CA LEU A 61 10.46 23.70 -9.40
C LEU A 61 11.94 23.97 -9.17
N ARG A 62 12.68 22.96 -8.68
CA ARG A 62 14.11 23.09 -8.38
C ARG A 62 14.92 23.38 -9.64
N VAL A 63 14.70 22.63 -10.72
CA VAL A 63 15.37 22.87 -12.00
C VAL A 63 15.04 24.25 -12.55
N SER A 64 13.78 24.67 -12.49
CA SER A 64 13.35 25.99 -12.97
C SER A 64 13.98 27.14 -12.20
N SER A 65 14.16 26.97 -10.89
CA SER A 65 14.83 27.96 -10.05
C SER A 65 16.33 28.12 -10.39
N VAL A 66 17.01 27.02 -10.74
CA VAL A 66 18.42 27.04 -11.14
C VAL A 66 18.60 27.71 -12.52
N MET A 67 17.66 27.46 -13.43
CA MET A 67 17.67 28.05 -14.78
C MET A 67 17.18 29.50 -14.83
N LYS A 68 16.78 30.09 -13.68
CA LYS A 68 16.21 31.44 -13.58
C LYS A 68 15.05 31.68 -14.56
N LEU A 69 14.21 30.66 -14.74
CA LEU A 69 13.02 30.77 -15.58
C LEU A 69 12.04 31.79 -15.00
N GLY A 70 11.37 32.55 -15.87
CA GLY A 70 10.31 33.47 -15.48
C GLY A 70 9.16 32.74 -14.78
N GLN A 71 8.44 33.44 -13.90
CA GLN A 71 7.41 32.86 -13.03
C GLN A 71 6.30 32.12 -13.80
N ILE A 72 5.92 32.61 -14.98
CA ILE A 72 4.91 31.97 -15.83
C ILE A 72 5.44 30.65 -16.41
N ALA A 73 6.71 30.64 -16.85
CA ALA A 73 7.33 29.45 -17.42
C ALA A 73 7.52 28.36 -16.36
N SER A 74 7.90 28.72 -15.13
CA SER A 74 8.04 27.75 -14.04
C SER A 74 6.70 27.11 -13.67
N ILE A 75 5.61 27.87 -13.61
CA ILE A 75 4.25 27.34 -13.35
C ILE A 75 3.86 26.30 -14.41
N LEU A 76 4.10 26.59 -15.68
CA LEU A 76 3.80 25.65 -16.78
C LEU A 76 4.61 24.36 -16.66
N VAL A 77 5.91 24.46 -16.38
CA VAL A 77 6.80 23.29 -16.21
C VAL A 77 6.32 22.40 -15.07
N ILE A 78 5.92 22.99 -13.94
CA ILE A 78 5.41 22.27 -12.77
C ILE A 78 4.14 21.49 -13.11
N LEU A 79 3.19 22.16 -13.77
CA LEU A 79 1.91 21.55 -14.12
C LEU A 79 2.11 20.38 -15.09
N ILE A 80 2.95 20.55 -16.10
CA ILE A 80 3.28 19.50 -17.08
C ILE A 80 3.94 18.30 -16.39
N LEU A 81 4.95 18.55 -15.54
CA LEU A 81 5.66 17.49 -14.84
C LEU A 81 4.77 16.77 -13.81
N PHE A 82 3.85 17.49 -13.17
CA PHE A 82 2.84 16.87 -12.31
C PHE A 82 1.97 15.88 -13.09
N VAL A 83 1.45 16.29 -14.25
CA VAL A 83 0.60 15.42 -15.10
C VAL A 83 1.37 14.20 -15.57
N ILE A 84 2.62 14.38 -16.04
CA ILE A 84 3.48 13.25 -16.44
C ILE A 84 3.71 12.30 -15.26
N GLY A 85 4.08 12.83 -14.09
CA GLY A 85 4.31 12.04 -12.89
C GLY A 85 3.06 11.29 -12.41
N PHE A 86 1.90 11.93 -12.50
CA PHE A 86 0.63 11.29 -12.16
C PHE A 86 0.30 10.11 -13.07
N LEU A 87 0.52 10.26 -14.38
CA LEU A 87 0.25 9.21 -15.38
C LEU A 87 1.19 8.02 -15.25
N VAL A 88 2.49 8.28 -15.05
CA VAL A 88 3.54 7.24 -15.07
C VAL A 88 3.79 6.65 -13.69
N GLY A 89 3.44 7.36 -12.62
CA GLY A 89 3.74 7.00 -11.22
C GLY A 89 3.27 5.60 -10.83
N TRP A 90 2.06 5.20 -11.21
CA TRP A 90 1.56 3.85 -10.94
C TRP A 90 2.41 2.76 -11.60
N VAL A 91 2.83 2.98 -12.85
CA VAL A 91 3.62 2.01 -13.61
C VAL A 91 5.00 1.86 -12.99
N ILE A 92 5.65 2.98 -12.65
CA ILE A 92 6.96 2.99 -11.98
C ILE A 92 6.86 2.29 -10.63
N PHE A 93 5.85 2.63 -9.81
CA PHE A 93 5.67 2.01 -8.50
C PHE A 93 5.50 0.48 -8.58
N LYS A 94 4.65 0.02 -9.52
CA LYS A 94 4.46 -1.42 -9.76
C LYS A 94 5.76 -2.08 -10.17
N LEU A 95 6.50 -1.48 -11.10
CA LEU A 95 7.79 -1.98 -11.56
C LEU A 95 8.83 -2.05 -10.43
N SER A 96 8.95 -0.98 -9.63
CA SER A 96 9.87 -0.91 -8.49
C SER A 96 9.60 -2.02 -7.48
N LEU A 97 8.33 -2.25 -7.11
CA LEU A 97 8.00 -3.33 -6.19
C LEU A 97 8.30 -4.72 -6.78
N SER A 98 8.08 -4.93 -8.08
CA SER A 98 8.42 -6.20 -8.74
C SER A 98 9.92 -6.45 -8.79
N ILE A 99 10.72 -5.41 -9.00
CA ILE A 99 12.19 -5.49 -8.97
C ILE A 99 12.67 -5.88 -7.57
N ILE A 100 12.18 -5.17 -6.54
CA ILE A 100 12.56 -5.43 -5.14
C ILE A 100 12.17 -6.87 -4.76
N ALA A 101 10.91 -7.25 -4.97
CA ALA A 101 10.43 -8.59 -4.66
C ALA A 101 11.18 -9.67 -5.46
N GLY A 102 11.35 -9.47 -6.77
CA GLY A 102 12.04 -10.42 -7.64
C GLY A 102 13.50 -10.65 -7.23
N LEU A 103 14.25 -9.57 -6.99
CA LEU A 103 15.65 -9.67 -6.55
C LEU A 103 15.77 -10.33 -5.19
N SER A 104 15.00 -9.86 -4.19
CA SER A 104 15.09 -10.40 -2.83
C SER A 104 14.77 -11.89 -2.82
N THR A 105 13.72 -12.31 -3.52
CA THR A 105 13.30 -13.73 -3.56
C THR A 105 14.30 -14.58 -4.33
N ALA A 106 14.86 -14.07 -5.43
CA ALA A 106 15.88 -14.79 -6.20
C ALA A 106 17.19 -14.96 -5.45
N LEU A 107 17.63 -13.95 -4.71
CA LEU A 107 18.84 -14.05 -3.89
C LEU A 107 18.66 -15.07 -2.75
N LEU A 108 17.48 -15.09 -2.12
CA LEU A 108 17.14 -16.09 -1.12
C LEU A 108 17.14 -17.50 -1.73
N LEU A 109 16.32 -17.73 -2.76
CA LEU A 109 16.17 -19.05 -3.39
C LEU A 109 17.47 -19.52 -4.06
N GLY A 110 18.19 -18.65 -4.74
CA GLY A 110 19.48 -18.94 -5.34
C GLY A 110 20.53 -19.31 -4.31
N GLY A 111 20.54 -18.63 -3.16
CA GLY A 111 21.36 -19.00 -2.00
C GLY A 111 21.00 -20.37 -1.42
N TYR A 112 19.70 -20.67 -1.25
CA TYR A 112 19.24 -21.97 -0.77
C TYR A 112 19.55 -23.13 -1.73
N MET A 113 19.50 -22.86 -3.04
CA MET A 113 19.76 -23.86 -4.07
C MET A 113 21.23 -23.91 -4.51
N SER A 114 22.11 -23.15 -3.87
CA SER A 114 23.54 -23.02 -4.21
C SER A 114 23.79 -22.72 -5.69
N LEU A 115 22.92 -21.91 -6.29
CA LEU A 115 23.03 -21.53 -7.70
C LEU A 115 24.20 -20.55 -7.89
N ASN A 116 24.90 -20.68 -9.01
CA ASN A 116 25.90 -19.67 -9.40
C ASN A 116 25.20 -18.32 -9.70
N LEU A 117 25.97 -17.23 -9.67
CA LEU A 117 25.50 -15.86 -9.85
C LEU A 117 24.69 -15.68 -11.14
N LEU A 118 25.15 -16.28 -12.25
CA LEU A 118 24.46 -16.20 -13.54
C LEU A 118 23.04 -16.77 -13.46
N TYR A 119 22.88 -17.97 -12.88
CA TYR A 119 21.59 -18.63 -12.74
C TYR A 119 20.68 -17.91 -11.73
N THR A 120 21.28 -17.32 -10.68
CA THR A 120 20.55 -16.50 -9.71
C THR A 120 20.01 -15.21 -10.34
N LEU A 121 20.79 -14.55 -11.21
CA LEU A 121 20.34 -13.37 -11.95
C LEU A 121 19.25 -13.72 -12.97
N LEU A 122 19.38 -14.86 -13.67
CA LEU A 122 18.34 -15.35 -14.57
C LEU A 122 17.03 -15.61 -13.82
N LEU A 123 17.11 -16.28 -12.66
CA LEU A 123 15.98 -16.51 -11.76
C LEU A 123 15.35 -15.19 -11.31
N ALA A 124 16.16 -14.18 -10.99
CA ALA A 124 15.68 -12.85 -10.63
C ALA A 124 14.85 -12.20 -11.73
N ILE A 125 15.33 -12.24 -12.98
CA ILE A 125 14.59 -11.66 -14.11
C ILE A 125 13.23 -12.36 -14.29
N ILE A 126 13.21 -13.70 -14.22
CA ILE A 126 11.97 -14.48 -14.34
C ILE A 126 11.00 -14.10 -13.20
N LEU A 127 11.49 -14.06 -11.96
CA LEU A 127 10.67 -13.71 -10.80
C LEU A 127 10.17 -12.26 -10.86
N MET A 128 10.96 -11.30 -11.36
CA MET A 128 10.50 -9.93 -11.58
C MET A 128 9.29 -9.88 -12.50
N ILE A 129 9.32 -10.63 -13.62
CA ILE A 129 8.20 -10.69 -14.58
C ILE A 129 6.96 -11.30 -13.90
N ILE A 130 7.14 -12.41 -13.18
CA ILE A 130 6.04 -13.07 -12.46
C ILE A 130 5.44 -12.11 -11.41
N PHE A 131 6.26 -11.47 -10.59
CA PHE A 131 5.78 -10.49 -9.62
C PHE A 131 5.10 -9.32 -10.29
N TYR A 132 5.60 -8.82 -11.42
CA TYR A 132 4.95 -7.74 -12.17
C TYR A 132 3.54 -8.11 -12.60
N LEU A 133 3.32 -9.34 -13.08
CA LEU A 133 2.00 -9.84 -13.44
C LEU A 133 1.10 -10.04 -12.20
N ALA A 134 1.67 -10.57 -11.11
CA ALA A 134 0.94 -10.86 -9.88
C ALA A 134 0.66 -9.63 -9.01
N MET A 135 1.39 -8.52 -9.19
CA MET A 135 1.39 -7.40 -8.25
C MET A 135 0.03 -6.74 -8.06
N GLU A 136 -0.81 -6.73 -9.09
CA GLU A 136 -2.14 -6.16 -8.95
C GLU A 136 -3.01 -6.94 -7.97
N TYR A 137 -2.86 -8.27 -7.97
CA TYR A 137 -3.56 -9.15 -7.06
C TYR A 137 -2.99 -9.01 -5.65
N ILE A 138 -1.66 -8.97 -5.51
CA ILE A 138 -0.98 -8.81 -4.22
C ILE A 138 -1.36 -7.49 -3.57
N ILE A 139 -1.28 -6.36 -4.30
CA ILE A 139 -1.66 -5.04 -3.77
C ILE A 139 -3.12 -5.01 -3.33
N THR A 140 -4.02 -5.62 -4.10
CA THR A 140 -5.44 -5.70 -3.74
C THR A 140 -5.64 -6.51 -2.45
N ALA A 141 -4.92 -7.62 -2.29
CA ALA A 141 -4.99 -8.45 -1.09
C ALA A 141 -4.42 -7.70 0.13
N VAL A 142 -3.26 -7.06 -0.01
CA VAL A 142 -2.63 -6.27 1.06
C VAL A 142 -3.53 -5.11 1.48
N ALA A 143 -4.16 -4.40 0.53
CA ALA A 143 -5.09 -3.32 0.85
C ALA A 143 -6.33 -3.82 1.60
N ALA A 144 -6.86 -4.99 1.24
CA ALA A 144 -7.98 -5.60 1.95
C ALA A 144 -7.59 -6.02 3.37
N LEU A 145 -6.40 -6.60 3.56
CA LEU A 145 -5.88 -6.95 4.88
C LEU A 145 -5.66 -5.71 5.75
N ALA A 146 -5.09 -4.64 5.19
CA ALA A 146 -4.96 -3.35 5.87
C ALA A 146 -6.34 -2.79 6.25
N GLY A 147 -7.32 -2.87 5.36
CA GLY A 147 -8.70 -2.46 5.63
C GLY A 147 -9.32 -3.22 6.81
N LEU A 148 -9.18 -4.54 6.85
CA LEU A 148 -9.63 -5.38 7.97
C LEU A 148 -8.91 -5.02 9.28
N ALA A 149 -7.62 -4.76 9.23
CA ALA A 149 -6.85 -4.35 10.41
C ALA A 149 -7.35 -3.00 10.97
N LEU A 150 -7.66 -2.03 10.10
CA LEU A 150 -8.22 -0.74 10.53
C LEU A 150 -9.62 -0.87 11.13
N ILE A 151 -10.46 -1.75 10.56
CA ILE A 151 -11.78 -2.09 11.11
C ILE A 151 -11.61 -2.70 12.51
N TYR A 152 -10.68 -3.64 12.67
CA TYR A 152 -10.38 -4.24 13.98
C TYR A 152 -9.97 -3.19 15.00
N ILE A 153 -8.97 -2.35 14.68
CA ILE A 153 -8.46 -1.31 15.59
C ILE A 153 -9.57 -0.34 15.98
N SER A 154 -10.38 0.09 15.01
CA SER A 154 -11.50 1.00 15.23
C SER A 154 -12.56 0.40 16.16
N VAL A 155 -13.07 -0.79 15.84
CA VAL A 155 -14.14 -1.42 16.62
C VAL A 155 -13.63 -1.83 18.00
N ASN A 156 -12.37 -2.28 18.11
CA ASN A 156 -11.77 -2.62 19.39
C ASN A 156 -11.70 -1.41 20.33
N SER A 157 -11.43 -0.22 19.79
CA SER A 157 -11.42 1.04 20.55
C SER A 157 -12.83 1.47 21.01
N LEU A 158 -13.88 1.12 20.27
CA LEU A 158 -15.26 1.56 20.53
C LEU A 158 -16.08 0.56 21.37
N ALA A 159 -15.94 -0.72 21.08
CA ALA A 159 -16.81 -1.78 21.58
C ALA A 159 -16.05 -2.96 22.21
N GLY A 160 -14.71 -2.95 22.18
CA GLY A 160 -13.87 -4.02 22.72
C GLY A 160 -13.56 -5.15 21.73
N GLY A 161 -12.61 -6.01 22.11
CA GLY A 161 -11.95 -6.95 21.20
C GLY A 161 -12.86 -8.05 20.64
N GLU A 162 -13.83 -8.53 21.43
CA GLU A 162 -14.77 -9.57 21.01
C GLU A 162 -15.64 -9.08 19.84
N TRP A 163 -16.21 -7.88 19.99
CA TRP A 163 -17.01 -7.23 18.94
C TRP A 163 -16.16 -6.86 17.73
N ALA A 164 -14.89 -6.52 17.92
CA ALA A 164 -13.96 -6.25 16.83
C ALA A 164 -13.70 -7.50 15.97
N LEU A 165 -13.51 -8.67 16.58
CA LEU A 165 -13.35 -9.92 15.86
C LEU A 165 -14.62 -10.29 15.07
N VAL A 166 -15.79 -10.15 15.68
CA VAL A 166 -17.08 -10.38 15.01
C VAL A 166 -17.22 -9.46 13.79
N ALA A 167 -16.93 -8.17 13.95
CA ALA A 167 -17.01 -7.20 12.86
C ALA A 167 -16.04 -7.52 11.71
N VAL A 168 -14.81 -7.92 12.02
CA VAL A 168 -13.80 -8.33 11.00
C VAL A 168 -14.28 -9.56 10.24
N ILE A 169 -14.80 -10.58 10.92
CA ILE A 169 -15.30 -11.81 10.27
C ILE A 169 -16.49 -11.48 9.36
N LEU A 170 -17.45 -10.69 9.85
CA LEU A 170 -18.60 -10.25 9.05
C LEU A 170 -18.15 -9.48 7.81
N MET A 171 -17.21 -8.53 7.95
CA MET A 171 -16.69 -7.74 6.83
C MET A 171 -15.89 -8.58 5.84
N LEU A 172 -15.12 -9.57 6.31
CA LEU A 172 -14.41 -10.52 5.46
C LEU A 172 -15.40 -11.31 4.60
N VAL A 173 -16.45 -11.88 5.22
CA VAL A 173 -17.49 -12.64 4.51
C VAL A 173 -18.19 -11.75 3.49
N LEU A 174 -18.55 -10.52 3.87
CA LEU A 174 -19.21 -9.56 2.98
C LEU A 174 -18.30 -9.18 1.81
N ALA A 175 -17.01 -8.95 2.04
CA ALA A 175 -16.03 -8.69 0.97
C ALA A 175 -15.95 -9.85 -0.03
N ILE A 176 -15.93 -11.10 0.47
CA ILE A 176 -15.90 -12.29 -0.38
C ILE A 176 -17.18 -12.40 -1.21
N ILE A 177 -18.35 -12.20 -0.60
CA ILE A 177 -19.64 -12.24 -1.30
C ILE A 177 -19.69 -11.17 -2.39
N VAL A 178 -19.36 -9.92 -2.06
CA VAL A 178 -19.38 -8.80 -3.01
C VAL A 178 -18.43 -9.05 -4.18
N LYS A 179 -17.21 -9.52 -3.90
CA LYS A 179 -16.21 -9.82 -4.93
C LYS A 179 -16.65 -10.99 -5.83
N THR A 180 -17.33 -11.98 -5.27
CA THR A 180 -17.85 -13.13 -6.00
C THR A 180 -19.07 -12.75 -6.84
N ALA A 181 -19.99 -11.95 -6.30
CA ALA A 181 -21.15 -11.44 -7.02
C ALA A 181 -20.74 -10.54 -8.20
N HIS A 182 -19.72 -9.68 -8.02
CA HIS A 182 -19.23 -8.84 -9.09
C HIS A 182 -18.60 -9.64 -10.24
N ARG A 183 -17.90 -10.75 -9.94
CA ARG A 183 -17.37 -11.66 -10.96
C ARG A 183 -18.44 -12.40 -11.75
N ARG A 184 -19.62 -12.65 -11.18
CA ARG A 184 -20.74 -13.31 -11.89
C ARG A 184 -21.52 -12.38 -12.82
N ARG A 185 -21.34 -11.05 -12.70
CA ARG A 185 -22.02 -10.04 -13.52
C ARG A 185 -21.17 -9.51 -14.69
N LYS A 186 -19.90 -9.89 -14.78
CA LYS A 186 -19.00 -9.59 -15.90
C LYS A 186 -18.79 -10.85 -16.71
#